data_AF-A0AAN6BKF4-F1
#
_entry.id   AF-A0AAN6BKF4-F1
#
_cell.length_a   1.000
_cell.length_b   1.000
_cell.length_c   1.000
_cell.angle_alpha   90.00
_cell.angle_beta   90.00
_cell.angle_gamma   90.00
#
_symmetry.space_group_name_H-M   'P 1'
#
loop_
_entity.id
_entity.type
_entity.pdbx_description
1 polymer ?
#
loop_
_entity_poly.entity_id
_entity_poly.type
_entity_poly.pdbx_seq_one_letter_code
_entity_poly.pdbx_strand_id
1 'polypeptide(L)'
;MGTKQPYIPPLIGWLYDLVLWSFSVLIDLFFREVHPRGSWKIPRRGPLILVAAPHANQFVDSLILMRVLRNEAHRRISWLIAEKSFKRKFIGLLARGIGTVPVARAMDNVKPGVGTIYLPDPVNQPTLLRGVGTNFEGPEFEKEGTISLPTINGTSHSATIAEIRGPEELILKKPFKAKDALFQLTGRHDIADDGTFTGDGSAKDADFQGSKFKVSPHVDQTAVYQAVFGRLNAGGCVGIFPEGGSHDRPNLLPLKGIALSLRFPSLLAGTSAD
;
A
#
# COMPACT_ATOMS: atom_id res chain seq x y z
N MET A 1 9.42 -9.50 -25.18
CA MET A 1 8.97 -8.19 -24.63
C MET A 1 10.16 -7.54 -23.96
N GLY A 2 10.60 -6.37 -24.44
CA GLY A 2 11.76 -5.69 -23.85
C GLY A 2 11.52 -5.41 -22.38
N THR A 3 12.47 -5.81 -21.53
CA THR A 3 12.50 -5.43 -20.11
C THR A 3 12.57 -3.91 -20.05
N LYS A 4 11.41 -3.26 -19.79
CA LYS A 4 11.38 -1.82 -19.54
C LYS A 4 12.31 -1.58 -18.35
N GLN A 5 13.42 -0.89 -18.61
CA GLN A 5 14.35 -0.45 -17.57
C GLN A 5 13.53 0.24 -16.47
N PRO A 6 13.67 -0.16 -15.19
CA PRO A 6 12.95 0.46 -14.11
C PRO A 6 13.24 1.95 -14.08
N TYR A 7 12.18 2.76 -14.14
CA TYR A 7 12.31 4.20 -14.02
C TYR A 7 12.77 4.54 -12.60
N ILE A 8 14.05 4.87 -12.45
CA ILE A 8 14.59 5.46 -11.23
C ILE A 8 14.41 6.97 -11.38
N PRO A 9 13.54 7.61 -10.57
CA PRO A 9 13.32 9.04 -10.66
C PRO A 9 14.65 9.81 -10.48
N PRO A 10 14.96 10.81 -11.31
CA PRO A 10 16.17 11.59 -11.12
C PRO A 10 16.08 12.38 -9.80
N LEU A 11 17.19 12.52 -9.10
CA LEU A 11 17.29 13.36 -7.91
C LEU A 11 18.07 14.63 -8.29
N ILE A 12 17.35 15.68 -8.68
CA ILE A 12 17.94 16.94 -9.10
C ILE A 12 18.29 17.74 -7.84
N GLY A 13 19.58 17.72 -7.46
CA GLY A 13 20.03 18.24 -6.16
C GLY A 13 19.68 19.70 -5.89
N TRP A 14 19.83 20.58 -6.88
CA TRP A 14 19.51 22.01 -6.73
C TRP A 14 18.01 22.24 -6.58
N LEU A 15 17.19 21.49 -7.32
CA LEU A 15 15.73 21.60 -7.26
C LEU A 15 15.21 21.07 -5.92
N TYR A 16 15.77 19.96 -5.45
CA TYR A 16 15.52 19.45 -4.10
C TYR A 16 15.83 20.50 -3.04
N ASP A 17 17.03 21.11 -3.11
CA ASP A 17 17.47 22.09 -2.13
C ASP A 17 16.64 23.38 -2.21
N LEU A 18 16.21 23.81 -3.41
CA LEU A 18 15.31 24.94 -3.62
C LEU A 18 13.93 24.68 -2.98
N VAL A 19 13.34 23.53 -3.28
CA VAL A 19 12.05 23.12 -2.70
C VAL A 19 12.17 23.07 -1.18
N LEU A 20 13.21 22.41 -0.66
CA LEU A 20 13.45 22.31 0.77
C LEU A 20 13.64 23.67 1.43
N TRP A 21 14.38 24.58 0.79
CA TRP A 21 14.57 25.95 1.28
C TRP A 21 13.25 26.72 1.34
N SER A 22 12.44 26.68 0.26
CA SER A 22 11.14 27.36 0.24
C SER A 22 10.19 26.86 1.34
N PHE A 23 10.15 25.54 1.57
CA PHE A 23 9.36 24.96 2.65
C PHE A 23 9.97 25.19 4.04
N SER A 24 11.29 25.36 4.16
CA SER A 24 11.95 25.67 5.44
C SER A 24 11.51 27.03 5.97
N VAL A 25 11.29 28.02 5.09
CA VAL A 25 10.71 29.32 5.47
C VAL A 25 9.33 29.16 6.11
N LEU A 26 8.50 28.26 5.58
CA LEU A 26 7.19 27.96 6.16
C LEU A 26 7.33 27.24 7.50
N ILE A 27 8.27 26.29 7.62
CA ILE A 27 8.53 25.59 8.89
C ILE A 27 8.98 26.57 9.96
N ASP A 28 9.87 27.50 9.66
CA ASP A 28 10.38 28.49 10.62
C ASP A 28 9.29 29.45 11.13
N LEU A 29 8.16 29.58 10.40
CA LEU A 29 6.98 30.33 10.84
C LEU A 29 6.17 29.57 11.90
N PHE A 30 6.09 28.24 11.80
CA PHE A 30 5.31 27.40 12.73
C PHE A 30 6.14 26.84 13.89
N PHE A 31 7.42 26.55 13.64
CA PHE A 31 8.33 25.92 14.60
C PHE A 31 9.46 26.87 14.90
N ARG A 32 9.50 27.36 16.14
CA ARG A 32 10.57 28.25 16.59
C ARG A 32 11.94 27.56 16.57
N GLU A 33 11.99 26.30 17.00
CA GLU A 33 13.22 25.52 17.08
C GLU A 33 12.95 24.03 16.81
N VAL A 34 13.84 23.38 16.06
CA VAL A 34 13.82 21.93 15.81
C VAL A 34 15.17 21.35 16.19
N HIS A 35 15.20 20.54 17.26
CA HIS A 35 16.44 19.93 17.78
C HIS A 35 16.50 18.44 17.44
N PRO A 36 17.29 18.01 16.43
CA PRO A 36 17.47 16.60 16.15
C PRO A 36 18.28 15.94 17.26
N ARG A 37 17.82 14.77 17.73
CA ARG A 37 18.57 13.94 18.68
C ARG A 37 19.17 12.75 17.94
N GLY A 38 20.44 12.43 18.21
CA GLY A 38 21.10 11.28 17.62
C GLY A 38 21.49 11.44 16.14
N SER A 39 21.56 12.67 15.62
CA SER A 39 21.91 12.93 14.21
C SER A 39 23.28 12.36 13.82
N TRP A 40 24.22 12.29 14.77
CA TRP A 40 25.55 11.68 14.59
C TRP A 40 25.51 10.18 14.30
N LYS A 41 24.40 9.49 14.59
CA LYS A 41 24.21 8.06 14.25
C LYS A 41 23.79 7.86 12.80
N ILE A 42 23.43 8.92 12.07
CA ILE A 42 22.98 8.82 10.69
C ILE A 42 24.20 8.61 9.78
N PRO A 43 24.27 7.47 9.04
CA PRO A 43 25.36 7.25 8.10
C PRO A 43 25.36 8.33 7.01
N ARG A 44 26.51 8.98 6.77
CA ARG A 44 26.66 10.03 5.74
C ARG A 44 26.76 9.48 4.31
N ARG A 45 27.10 8.19 4.16
CA ARG A 45 27.26 7.50 2.87
C ARG A 45 26.64 6.10 2.94
N GLY A 46 26.42 5.50 1.77
CA GLY A 46 25.85 4.17 1.65
C GLY A 46 24.32 4.13 1.72
N PRO A 47 23.71 2.97 1.38
CA PRO A 47 22.26 2.80 1.37
C PRO A 47 21.64 3.10 2.73
N LEU A 48 20.53 3.86 2.75
CA LEU A 48 19.75 4.10 3.97
C LEU A 48 18.27 4.01 3.68
N ILE A 49 17.57 3.28 4.55
CA ILE A 49 16.12 3.32 4.66
C ILE A 49 15.80 4.06 5.94
N LEU A 50 15.12 5.19 5.80
CA LEU A 50 14.60 5.95 6.91
C LEU A 50 13.14 5.53 7.15
N VAL A 51 12.87 4.97 8.32
CA VAL A 51 11.52 4.66 8.77
C VAL A 51 11.11 5.75 9.74
N ALA A 52 10.12 6.56 9.35
CA ALA A 52 9.67 7.71 10.12
C ALA A 52 8.33 7.39 10.79
N ALA A 53 8.35 7.25 12.12
CA ALA A 53 7.17 7.00 12.93
C ALA A 53 7.44 7.29 14.43
N PRO A 54 6.42 7.60 15.26
CA PRO A 54 5.05 7.93 14.87
C PRO A 54 5.02 9.30 14.19
N HIS A 55 4.02 9.58 13.35
CA HIS A 55 3.93 10.88 12.68
C HIS A 55 2.51 11.47 12.74
N ALA A 56 2.42 12.73 13.16
CA ALA A 56 1.13 13.43 13.24
C ALA A 56 0.75 14.02 11.88
N ASN A 57 1.71 14.58 11.15
CA ASN A 57 1.49 15.24 9.87
C ASN A 57 2.49 14.76 8.82
N GLN A 58 2.03 13.84 7.96
CA GLN A 58 2.83 13.25 6.90
C GLN A 58 3.59 14.25 6.00
N PHE A 59 3.10 15.49 5.84
CA PHE A 59 3.75 16.50 5.01
C PHE A 59 4.79 17.31 5.78
N VAL A 60 4.42 17.82 6.96
CA VAL A 60 5.31 18.64 7.79
C VAL A 60 6.47 17.78 8.32
N ASP A 61 6.17 16.58 8.82
CA ASP A 61 7.18 15.66 9.36
C ASP A 61 8.17 15.24 8.26
N SER A 62 7.69 15.01 7.04
CA SER A 62 8.55 14.76 5.87
C SER A 62 9.54 15.90 5.63
N LEU A 63 9.06 17.14 5.62
CA LEU A 63 9.89 18.32 5.34
C LEU A 63 10.91 18.57 6.45
N ILE A 64 10.51 18.38 7.72
CA ILE A 64 11.43 18.46 8.87
C ILE A 64 12.54 17.41 8.73
N LEU A 65 12.20 16.15 8.43
CA LEU A 65 13.19 15.09 8.25
C LEU A 65 14.11 15.36 7.06
N MET A 66 13.57 15.87 5.95
CA MET A 66 14.38 16.28 4.80
C MET A 66 15.38 17.37 5.20
N ARG A 67 14.96 18.37 5.98
CA ARG A 67 15.82 19.45 6.48
C ARG A 67 16.91 18.93 7.40
N VAL A 68 16.54 18.10 8.39
CA VAL A 68 17.48 17.50 9.35
C VAL A 68 18.51 16.64 8.62
N LEU A 69 18.09 15.71 7.75
CA LEU A 69 19.03 14.85 7.03
C LEU A 69 19.94 15.64 6.07
N ARG A 70 19.42 16.72 5.47
CA ARG A 70 20.22 17.58 4.59
C ARG A 70 21.28 18.37 5.37
N ASN A 71 20.94 18.89 6.54
CA ASN A 71 21.85 19.71 7.35
C ASN A 71 22.87 18.86 8.11
N GLU A 72 22.43 17.78 8.75
CA GLU A 72 23.26 16.99 9.67
C GLU A 72 24.13 15.93 8.95
N ALA A 73 23.58 15.33 7.89
CA ALA A 73 24.20 14.21 7.20
C ALA A 73 24.50 14.48 5.71
N HIS A 74 24.12 15.66 5.20
CA HIS A 74 24.21 16.03 3.79
C HIS A 74 23.50 15.06 2.84
N ARG A 75 22.41 14.44 3.32
CA ARG A 75 21.63 13.46 2.56
C ARG A 75 20.33 14.06 2.06
N ARG A 76 19.84 13.50 0.96
CA ARG A 76 18.52 13.83 0.39
C ARG A 76 17.66 12.59 0.41
N ILE A 77 16.45 12.72 0.95
CA ILE A 77 15.50 11.62 1.11
C ILE A 77 14.65 11.49 -0.14
N SER A 78 14.58 10.28 -0.69
CA SER A 78 13.59 9.90 -1.70
C SER A 78 12.37 9.26 -1.03
N TRP A 79 11.28 10.01 -0.93
CA TRP A 79 10.03 9.49 -0.33
C TRP A 79 9.25 8.59 -1.30
N LEU A 80 8.53 7.63 -0.75
CA LEU A 80 7.49 6.89 -1.47
C LEU A 80 6.20 7.72 -1.50
N ILE A 81 5.65 8.00 -2.68
CA ILE A 81 4.42 8.79 -2.86
C ILE A 81 3.37 8.02 -3.64
N ALA A 82 2.09 8.18 -3.30
CA ALA A 82 1.00 7.57 -4.06
C ALA A 82 1.06 7.99 -5.55
N GLU A 83 0.94 7.03 -6.46
CA GLU A 83 1.02 7.26 -7.91
C GLU A 83 -0.03 8.27 -8.40
N LYS A 84 -1.21 8.29 -7.77
CA LYS A 84 -2.27 9.28 -8.05
C LYS A 84 -1.80 10.72 -7.86
N SER A 85 -1.00 10.98 -6.83
CA SER A 85 -0.40 12.30 -6.58
C SER A 85 0.67 12.63 -7.61
N PHE A 86 1.44 11.62 -8.04
CA PHE A 86 2.48 11.75 -9.06
C PHE A 86 1.93 12.08 -10.46
N LYS A 87 0.68 11.73 -10.76
CA LYS A 87 0.00 12.04 -12.02
C LYS A 87 -0.52 13.49 -12.12
N ARG A 88 -0.58 14.23 -11.00
CA ARG A 88 -1.01 15.65 -11.01
C ARG A 88 0.08 16.52 -11.63
N LYS A 89 -0.26 17.49 -12.48
CA LYS A 89 0.71 18.27 -13.28
C LYS A 89 1.84 18.90 -12.45
N PHE A 90 1.47 19.74 -11.48
CA PHE A 90 2.45 20.48 -10.67
C PHE A 90 3.16 19.59 -9.63
N ILE A 91 2.38 18.83 -8.85
CA ILE A 91 2.92 17.92 -7.82
C ILE A 91 3.80 16.85 -8.45
N GLY A 92 3.38 16.29 -9.58
CA GLY A 92 4.14 15.28 -10.32
C GLY A 92 5.46 15.79 -10.87
N LEU A 93 5.49 17.03 -11.38
CA LEU A 93 6.75 17.63 -11.86
C LEU A 93 7.75 17.81 -10.72
N LEU A 94 7.31 18.37 -9.59
CA LEU A 94 8.16 18.52 -8.40
C LEU A 94 8.60 17.17 -7.83
N ALA A 95 7.65 16.23 -7.68
CA ALA A 95 7.89 14.88 -7.19
C ALA A 95 8.93 14.12 -8.02
N ARG A 96 8.91 14.27 -9.35
CA ARG A 96 9.91 13.70 -10.26
C ARG A 96 11.28 14.33 -10.05
N GLY A 97 11.35 15.64 -9.89
CA GLY A 97 12.60 16.37 -9.75
C GLY A 97 13.30 16.16 -8.41
N ILE A 98 12.55 16.00 -7.32
CA ILE A 98 13.09 15.75 -5.98
C ILE A 98 13.33 14.26 -5.69
N GLY A 99 13.21 13.38 -6.71
CA GLY A 99 13.58 11.97 -6.62
C GLY A 99 12.60 11.06 -5.88
N THR A 100 11.33 11.45 -5.69
CA THR A 100 10.31 10.59 -5.06
C THR A 100 9.97 9.39 -5.93
N VAL A 101 9.71 8.25 -5.29
CA VAL A 101 9.34 7.01 -5.97
C VAL A 101 7.82 6.84 -5.95
N PRO A 102 7.15 6.78 -7.11
CA PRO A 102 5.71 6.57 -7.15
C PRO A 102 5.36 5.13 -6.77
N VAL A 103 4.36 4.98 -5.91
CA VAL A 103 3.83 3.69 -5.46
C VAL A 103 2.36 3.62 -5.85
N ALA A 104 2.04 2.67 -6.73
CA ALA A 104 0.67 2.31 -7.01
C ALA A 104 0.13 1.46 -5.87
N ARG A 105 -1.10 1.70 -5.42
CA ARG A 105 -1.77 0.85 -4.42
C ARG A 105 -3.13 0.43 -4.98
N ALA A 106 -3.52 -0.81 -4.75
CA ALA A 106 -4.83 -1.32 -5.19
C ALA A 106 -5.97 -0.46 -4.62
N MET A 107 -5.83 -0.01 -3.36
CA MET A 107 -6.78 0.88 -2.69
C MET A 107 -7.00 2.23 -3.39
N ASP A 108 -6.03 2.74 -4.14
CA ASP A 108 -6.15 4.04 -4.83
C ASP A 108 -7.05 3.95 -6.08
N ASN A 109 -7.30 2.73 -6.58
CA ASN A 109 -8.07 2.44 -7.78
C ASN A 109 -9.32 1.58 -7.49
N VAL A 110 -9.83 1.63 -6.26
CA VAL A 110 -11.04 0.90 -5.87
C VAL A 110 -12.27 1.51 -6.53
N LYS A 111 -13.04 0.69 -7.23
CA LYS A 111 -14.32 1.05 -7.83
C LYS A 111 -15.46 0.24 -7.22
N PRO A 112 -16.67 0.79 -7.09
CA PRO A 112 -17.83 -0.01 -6.73
C PRO A 112 -18.11 -1.04 -7.85
N GLY A 113 -18.34 -2.30 -7.46
CA GLY A 113 -18.79 -3.32 -8.39
C GLY A 113 -20.26 -3.13 -8.76
N VAL A 114 -20.61 -3.51 -9.99
CA VAL A 114 -22.01 -3.59 -10.44
C VAL A 114 -22.60 -4.91 -9.96
N GLY A 115 -23.87 -4.92 -9.54
CA GLY A 115 -24.53 -6.12 -9.04
C GLY A 115 -24.32 -6.40 -7.55
N THR A 116 -24.44 -7.66 -7.16
CA THR A 116 -24.17 -8.20 -5.81
C THR A 116 -23.43 -9.53 -5.93
N ILE A 117 -22.73 -9.94 -4.87
CA ILE A 117 -21.99 -11.19 -4.81
C ILE A 117 -22.38 -12.04 -3.61
N TYR A 118 -22.30 -13.36 -3.78
CA TYR A 118 -22.61 -14.33 -2.75
C TYR A 118 -21.78 -15.61 -2.92
N LEU A 119 -21.71 -16.40 -1.85
CA LEU A 119 -21.12 -17.74 -1.87
C LEU A 119 -22.26 -18.77 -1.98
N PRO A 120 -22.39 -19.49 -3.11
CA PRO A 120 -23.46 -20.46 -3.30
C PRO A 120 -23.31 -21.68 -2.38
N ASP A 121 -22.09 -22.20 -2.25
CA ASP A 121 -21.76 -23.34 -1.40
C ASP A 121 -20.46 -23.06 -0.62
N PRO A 122 -20.54 -22.42 0.54
CA PRO A 122 -19.36 -22.08 1.32
C PRO A 122 -18.71 -23.29 2.02
N VAL A 123 -19.35 -24.47 2.03
CA VAL A 123 -18.84 -25.68 2.71
C VAL A 123 -18.04 -26.52 1.73
N ASN A 124 -18.62 -26.86 0.56
CA ASN A 124 -17.94 -27.70 -0.42
C ASN A 124 -17.10 -26.87 -1.41
N GLN A 125 -17.47 -25.61 -1.66
CA GLN A 125 -16.79 -24.74 -2.63
C GLN A 125 -16.53 -23.32 -2.06
N PRO A 126 -15.73 -23.20 -0.99
CA PRO A 126 -15.53 -21.95 -0.25
C PRO A 126 -14.84 -20.83 -1.05
N THR A 127 -14.31 -21.13 -2.23
CA THR A 127 -13.64 -20.20 -3.13
C THR A 127 -14.48 -19.80 -4.34
N LEU A 128 -15.59 -20.49 -4.62
CA LEU A 128 -16.47 -20.16 -5.73
C LEU A 128 -17.36 -18.99 -5.32
N LEU A 129 -17.22 -17.87 -6.02
CA LEU A 129 -18.03 -16.68 -5.81
C LEU A 129 -18.96 -16.48 -7.01
N ARG A 130 -20.24 -16.29 -6.74
CA ARG A 130 -21.25 -15.99 -7.75
C ARG A 130 -21.73 -14.55 -7.63
N GLY A 131 -22.09 -13.97 -8.76
CA GLY A 131 -22.65 -12.63 -8.82
C GLY A 131 -24.07 -12.63 -9.36
N VAL A 132 -24.87 -11.67 -8.91
CA VAL A 132 -26.23 -11.40 -9.40
C VAL A 132 -26.24 -10.02 -10.04
N GLY A 133 -26.58 -9.96 -11.33
CA GLY A 133 -26.51 -8.71 -12.10
C GLY A 133 -25.08 -8.18 -12.25
N THR A 134 -24.08 -9.06 -12.19
CA THR A 134 -22.66 -8.78 -12.39
C THR A 134 -22.23 -9.21 -13.79
N ASN A 135 -21.16 -8.64 -14.31
CA ASN A 135 -20.42 -9.20 -15.44
C ASN A 135 -18.92 -9.22 -15.11
N PHE A 136 -18.42 -10.37 -14.66
CA PHE A 136 -17.02 -10.56 -14.29
C PHE A 136 -16.06 -10.62 -15.48
N GLU A 137 -16.55 -10.71 -16.73
CA GLU A 137 -15.71 -10.57 -17.92
C GLU A 137 -15.53 -9.09 -18.32
N GLY A 138 -16.16 -8.17 -17.58
CA GLY A 138 -16.01 -6.74 -17.78
C GLY A 138 -14.58 -6.24 -17.54
N PRO A 139 -14.22 -5.06 -18.08
CA PRO A 139 -12.86 -4.52 -18.01
C PRO A 139 -12.39 -4.14 -16.60
N GLU A 140 -13.29 -4.12 -15.60
CA GLU A 140 -12.95 -3.90 -14.19
C GLU A 140 -12.39 -5.14 -13.49
N PHE A 141 -12.55 -6.32 -14.07
CA PHE A 141 -12.15 -7.59 -13.48
C PHE A 141 -10.95 -8.15 -14.21
N GLU A 142 -9.97 -8.61 -13.45
CA GLU A 142 -8.80 -9.27 -13.99
C GLU A 142 -8.29 -10.33 -13.02
N LYS A 143 -7.52 -11.26 -13.57
CA LYS A 143 -6.80 -12.24 -12.77
C LYS A 143 -5.88 -11.51 -11.79
N GLU A 144 -5.85 -11.96 -10.54
CA GLU A 144 -5.11 -11.33 -9.45
C GLU A 144 -5.61 -9.96 -8.98
N GLY A 145 -6.73 -9.48 -9.53
CA GLY A 145 -7.49 -8.37 -8.97
C GLY A 145 -8.02 -8.70 -7.57
N THR A 146 -8.46 -7.69 -6.82
CA THR A 146 -8.93 -7.84 -5.44
C THR A 146 -10.37 -7.37 -5.30
N ILE A 147 -11.20 -8.21 -4.69
CA ILE A 147 -12.58 -7.92 -4.30
C ILE A 147 -12.61 -7.58 -2.83
N SER A 148 -13.29 -6.50 -2.46
CA SER A 148 -13.43 -6.02 -1.09
C SER A 148 -14.90 -5.89 -0.70
N LEU A 149 -15.25 -6.43 0.46
CA LEU A 149 -16.58 -6.32 1.04
C LEU A 149 -16.76 -5.00 1.79
N PRO A 150 -18.01 -4.52 1.94
CA PRO A 150 -18.37 -3.40 2.79
C PRO A 150 -17.86 -3.60 4.23
N THR A 151 -17.60 -2.48 4.90
CA THR A 151 -17.18 -2.50 6.29
C THR A 151 -18.37 -2.82 7.19
N ILE A 152 -18.27 -3.90 7.97
CA ILE A 152 -19.22 -4.25 9.04
C ILE A 152 -18.41 -4.39 10.33
N ASN A 153 -18.97 -3.93 11.45
CA ASN A 153 -18.32 -3.94 12.77
C ASN A 153 -16.92 -3.28 12.79
N GLY A 154 -16.69 -2.30 11.92
CA GLY A 154 -15.41 -1.59 11.79
C GLY A 154 -14.33 -2.34 10.99
N THR A 155 -14.63 -3.53 10.44
CA THR A 155 -13.69 -4.32 9.64
C THR A 155 -14.19 -4.57 8.23
N SER A 156 -13.28 -4.48 7.24
CA SER A 156 -13.55 -4.80 5.84
C SER A 156 -12.65 -5.97 5.44
N HIS A 157 -13.23 -6.92 4.73
CA HIS A 157 -12.55 -8.12 4.27
C HIS A 157 -12.36 -8.09 2.76
N SER A 158 -11.22 -8.58 2.30
CA SER A 158 -10.89 -8.63 0.87
C SER A 158 -10.29 -9.97 0.48
N ALA A 159 -10.48 -10.35 -0.78
CA ALA A 159 -9.95 -11.58 -1.36
C ALA A 159 -9.46 -11.33 -2.79
N THR A 160 -8.43 -12.06 -3.19
CA THR A 160 -7.82 -11.98 -4.52
C THR A 160 -8.47 -12.96 -5.48
N ILE A 161 -8.74 -12.53 -6.72
CA ILE A 161 -9.30 -13.35 -7.79
C ILE A 161 -8.21 -14.29 -8.33
N ALA A 162 -8.48 -15.59 -8.34
CA ALA A 162 -7.62 -16.62 -8.94
C ALA A 162 -7.93 -16.82 -10.43
N GLU A 163 -9.21 -16.92 -10.76
CA GLU A 163 -9.72 -17.23 -12.10
C GLU A 163 -11.11 -16.62 -12.27
N ILE A 164 -11.45 -16.19 -13.49
CA ILE A 164 -12.78 -15.73 -13.87
C ILE A 164 -13.41 -16.84 -14.71
N ARG A 165 -14.59 -17.31 -14.34
CA ARG A 165 -15.30 -18.42 -15.00
C ARG A 165 -16.60 -17.91 -15.63
N GLY A 166 -16.47 -16.96 -16.55
CA GLY A 166 -17.60 -16.35 -17.24
C GLY A 166 -18.16 -15.13 -16.51
N PRO A 167 -19.34 -14.62 -16.95
CA PRO A 167 -19.89 -13.35 -16.49
C PRO A 167 -20.41 -13.37 -15.04
N GLU A 168 -20.80 -14.53 -14.51
CA GLU A 168 -21.47 -14.65 -13.22
C GLU A 168 -20.68 -15.44 -12.17
N GLU A 169 -19.56 -16.07 -12.56
CA GLU A 169 -18.75 -16.88 -11.65
C GLU A 169 -17.28 -16.49 -11.67
N LEU A 170 -16.66 -16.48 -10.48
CA LEU A 170 -15.21 -16.36 -10.34
C LEU A 170 -14.72 -17.21 -9.18
N ILE A 171 -13.43 -17.54 -9.21
CA ILE A 171 -12.75 -18.28 -8.14
C ILE A 171 -11.79 -17.36 -7.41
N LEU A 172 -11.83 -17.41 -6.09
CA LEU A 172 -10.91 -16.71 -5.21
C LEU A 172 -9.64 -17.55 -4.95
N LYS A 173 -8.49 -16.89 -4.80
CA LYS A 173 -7.23 -17.56 -4.41
C LYS A 173 -7.29 -18.13 -3.01
N LYS A 174 -8.03 -17.47 -2.11
CA LYS A 174 -8.21 -17.86 -0.72
C LYS A 174 -9.67 -17.62 -0.33
N PRO A 175 -10.27 -18.54 0.45
CA PRO A 175 -11.64 -18.36 0.93
C PRO A 175 -11.70 -17.28 2.02
N PHE A 176 -12.87 -16.68 2.18
CA PHE A 176 -13.17 -15.85 3.35
C PHE A 176 -13.30 -16.74 4.59
N LYS A 177 -12.67 -16.34 5.70
CA LYS A 177 -12.73 -17.07 6.98
C LYS A 177 -13.42 -16.28 8.09
N ALA A 178 -13.55 -14.96 7.92
CA ALA A 178 -14.12 -14.12 8.94
C ALA A 178 -15.65 -14.28 8.97
N LYS A 179 -16.21 -14.40 10.18
CA LYS A 179 -17.66 -14.50 10.41
C LYS A 179 -18.45 -13.42 9.70
N ASP A 180 -18.03 -12.16 9.83
CA ASP A 180 -18.71 -11.01 9.20
C ASP A 180 -18.68 -11.06 7.67
N ALA A 181 -17.61 -11.60 7.07
CA ALA A 181 -17.51 -11.78 5.62
C ALA A 181 -18.40 -12.92 5.14
N LEU A 182 -18.40 -14.04 5.86
CA LEU A 182 -19.23 -15.19 5.55
C LEU A 182 -20.71 -14.86 5.70
N PHE A 183 -21.09 -14.14 6.76
CA PHE A 183 -22.45 -13.63 6.96
C PHE A 183 -22.89 -12.75 5.78
N GLN A 184 -22.06 -11.77 5.39
CA GLN A 184 -22.32 -10.91 4.24
C GLN A 184 -22.44 -11.66 2.91
N LEU A 185 -21.76 -12.79 2.74
CA LEU A 185 -21.75 -13.52 1.48
C LEU A 185 -22.78 -14.65 1.42
N THR A 186 -23.34 -15.08 2.55
CA THR A 186 -24.22 -16.25 2.61
C THR A 186 -25.60 -15.93 3.18
N GLY A 187 -25.75 -14.83 3.92
CA GLY A 187 -26.98 -14.52 4.67
C GLY A 187 -27.29 -15.57 5.74
N ARG A 188 -26.26 -16.26 6.26
CA ARG A 188 -26.40 -17.34 7.23
C ARG A 188 -25.96 -16.93 8.62
N HIS A 189 -26.77 -17.27 9.61
CA HIS A 189 -26.48 -16.98 11.02
C HIS A 189 -25.77 -18.13 11.77
N ASP A 190 -25.62 -19.31 11.16
CA ASP A 190 -25.00 -20.51 11.73
C ASP A 190 -23.47 -20.56 11.57
N ILE A 191 -22.82 -19.41 11.74
CA ILE A 191 -21.37 -19.25 11.58
C ILE A 191 -20.73 -19.06 12.97
N ALA A 192 -19.87 -19.99 13.37
CA ALA A 192 -19.08 -19.87 14.59
C ALA A 192 -18.00 -18.79 14.44
N ASP A 193 -17.44 -18.34 15.57
CA ASP A 193 -16.46 -17.26 15.59
C ASP A 193 -15.13 -17.62 14.89
N ASP A 194 -14.89 -18.91 14.66
CA ASP A 194 -13.75 -19.43 13.89
C ASP A 194 -14.00 -19.52 12.37
N GLY A 195 -15.20 -19.15 11.91
CA GLY A 195 -15.61 -19.21 10.51
C GLY A 195 -16.08 -20.59 10.04
N THR A 196 -16.31 -21.54 10.96
CA THR A 196 -16.93 -22.83 10.63
C THR A 196 -18.46 -22.72 10.62
N PHE A 197 -19.09 -23.46 9.71
CA PHE A 197 -20.54 -23.57 9.65
C PHE A 197 -20.97 -24.69 10.60
N THR A 198 -21.83 -24.38 11.55
CA THR A 198 -22.28 -25.35 12.58
C THR A 198 -23.63 -26.00 12.25
N GLY A 199 -24.29 -25.59 11.16
CA GLY A 199 -25.60 -26.08 10.76
C GLY A 199 -25.64 -26.66 9.34
N ASP A 200 -26.75 -27.35 9.04
CA ASP A 200 -26.98 -28.07 7.78
C ASP A 200 -27.35 -27.14 6.62
N GLY A 201 -27.32 -25.83 6.86
CA GLY A 201 -27.56 -24.81 5.86
C GLY A 201 -29.01 -24.33 5.69
N SER A 202 -29.89 -24.76 6.60
CA SER A 202 -31.30 -24.38 6.72
C SER A 202 -31.52 -22.97 7.29
N ALA A 203 -30.51 -22.36 7.92
CA ALA A 203 -30.55 -20.99 8.47
C ALA A 203 -30.14 -19.91 7.44
N LYS A 204 -30.45 -20.15 6.15
CA LYS A 204 -30.20 -19.18 5.07
C LYS A 204 -31.42 -18.28 4.92
N ASP A 205 -31.23 -16.97 4.97
CA ASP A 205 -32.29 -16.02 4.66
C ASP A 205 -32.77 -16.23 3.22
N ALA A 206 -34.07 -16.51 3.05
CA ALA A 206 -34.68 -16.79 1.75
C ALA A 206 -34.61 -15.59 0.79
N ASP A 207 -34.57 -14.37 1.34
CA ASP A 207 -34.52 -13.11 0.58
C ASP A 207 -33.10 -12.61 0.34
N PHE A 208 -32.06 -13.38 0.70
CA PHE A 208 -30.68 -12.93 0.55
C PHE A 208 -30.25 -12.95 -0.93
N GLN A 209 -30.14 -11.76 -1.52
CA GLN A 209 -29.73 -11.55 -2.92
C GLN A 209 -28.24 -11.23 -3.09
N GLY A 210 -27.41 -11.42 -2.05
CA GLY A 210 -25.98 -11.11 -2.08
C GLY A 210 -25.63 -9.74 -1.50
N SER A 211 -24.33 -9.50 -1.37
CA SER A 211 -23.77 -8.24 -0.86
C SER A 211 -23.18 -7.36 -1.95
N LYS A 212 -23.22 -6.04 -1.75
CA LYS A 212 -22.44 -5.11 -2.56
C LYS A 212 -20.95 -5.34 -2.35
N PHE A 213 -20.13 -4.95 -3.31
CA PHE A 213 -18.68 -5.15 -3.24
C PHE A 213 -17.95 -4.04 -3.99
N LYS A 214 -16.64 -3.98 -3.77
CA LYS A 214 -15.73 -3.11 -4.48
C LYS A 214 -14.64 -3.95 -5.14
N VAL A 215 -14.15 -3.49 -6.29
CA VAL A 215 -13.10 -4.15 -7.07
C VAL A 215 -11.91 -3.22 -7.16
N SER A 216 -10.72 -3.79 -7.09
CA SER A 216 -9.46 -3.09 -7.35
C SER A 216 -8.57 -3.94 -8.26
N PRO A 217 -7.84 -3.30 -9.18
CA PRO A 217 -6.95 -4.01 -10.10
C PRO A 217 -5.78 -4.63 -9.33
N HIS A 218 -5.16 -5.61 -9.96
CA HIS A 218 -3.85 -6.10 -9.56
C HIS A 218 -2.84 -4.96 -9.68
N VAL A 219 -1.94 -4.85 -8.69
CA VAL A 219 -0.88 -3.86 -8.72
C VAL A 219 0.46 -4.55 -8.64
N ASP A 220 1.17 -4.57 -9.75
CA ASP A 220 2.55 -5.03 -9.82
C ASP A 220 3.48 -4.03 -9.13
N GLN A 221 4.09 -4.47 -8.02
CA GLN A 221 5.03 -3.68 -7.24
C GLN A 221 6.48 -3.80 -7.73
N THR A 222 6.76 -4.66 -8.72
CA THR A 222 8.12 -4.94 -9.21
C THR A 222 8.86 -3.66 -9.58
N ALA A 223 8.18 -2.72 -10.26
CA ALA A 223 8.76 -1.44 -10.64
C ALA A 223 9.16 -0.58 -9.42
N VAL A 224 8.34 -0.58 -8.35
CA VAL A 224 8.62 0.14 -7.10
C VAL A 224 9.86 -0.44 -6.43
N TYR A 225 9.91 -1.77 -6.30
CA TYR A 225 11.07 -2.46 -5.73
C TYR A 225 12.33 -2.15 -6.50
N GLN A 226 12.29 -2.25 -7.82
CA GLN A 226 13.45 -1.95 -8.66
C GLN A 226 13.91 -0.49 -8.53
N ALA A 227 12.99 0.47 -8.44
CA ALA A 227 13.33 1.87 -8.22
C ALA A 227 13.98 2.11 -6.84
N VAL A 228 13.46 1.47 -5.79
CA VAL A 228 14.01 1.52 -4.43
C VAL A 228 15.40 0.89 -4.39
N PHE A 229 15.56 -0.30 -4.96
CA PHE A 229 16.86 -0.99 -5.05
C PHE A 229 17.87 -0.17 -5.85
N GLY A 230 17.46 0.40 -6.99
CA GLY A 230 18.31 1.28 -7.78
C GLY A 230 18.81 2.49 -6.99
N ARG A 231 17.92 3.12 -6.19
CA ARG A 231 18.31 4.24 -5.31
C ARG A 231 19.27 3.80 -4.21
N LEU A 232 19.01 2.67 -3.56
CA LEU A 232 19.85 2.16 -2.47
C LEU A 232 21.23 1.71 -2.99
N ASN A 233 21.30 1.04 -4.14
CA ASN A 233 22.54 0.63 -4.79
C ASN A 233 23.40 1.84 -5.18
N ALA A 234 22.78 2.98 -5.51
CA ALA A 234 23.48 4.25 -5.73
C ALA A 234 23.93 4.95 -4.41
N GLY A 235 23.79 4.30 -3.24
CA GLY A 235 24.10 4.89 -1.93
C GLY A 235 23.09 5.94 -1.46
N GLY A 236 21.91 5.98 -2.08
CA GLY A 236 20.86 6.95 -1.78
C GLY A 236 20.13 6.67 -0.46
N CYS A 237 19.23 7.59 -0.11
CA CYS A 237 18.34 7.47 1.05
C CYS A 237 16.89 7.34 0.58
N VAL A 238 16.18 6.32 1.05
CA VAL A 238 14.74 6.13 0.80
C VAL A 238 14.01 6.30 2.13
N GLY A 239 12.95 7.09 2.13
CA GLY A 239 12.12 7.32 3.32
C GLY A 239 10.76 6.63 3.19
N ILE A 240 10.30 6.02 4.29
CA ILE A 240 8.97 5.40 4.39
C ILE A 240 8.25 5.87 5.65
N PHE A 241 6.94 6.06 5.53
CA PHE A 241 6.01 6.21 6.65
C PHE A 241 5.16 4.94 6.74
N PRO A 242 5.41 4.07 7.72
CA PRO A 242 4.79 2.74 7.78
C PRO A 242 3.29 2.78 8.14
N GLU A 243 2.79 3.93 8.61
CA GLU A 243 1.41 4.09 9.08
C GLU A 243 0.44 4.38 7.93
N GLY A 244 0.94 4.89 6.80
CA GLY A 244 0.19 5.09 5.57
C GLY A 244 -0.94 6.14 5.66
N GLY A 245 -0.92 7.01 6.68
CA GLY A 245 -1.85 8.11 6.91
C GLY A 245 -1.50 8.92 8.16
N SER A 246 -2.05 10.13 8.30
CA SER A 246 -1.84 11.00 9.48
C SER A 246 -2.70 10.57 10.67
N HIS A 247 -2.16 10.61 11.89
CA HIS A 247 -2.95 10.42 13.11
C HIS A 247 -2.35 11.15 14.32
N ASP A 248 -3.20 11.58 15.25
CA ASP A 248 -2.77 12.33 16.45
C ASP A 248 -2.40 11.43 17.64
N ARG A 249 -2.32 10.11 17.45
CA ARG A 249 -1.94 9.17 18.52
C ARG A 249 -0.42 9.19 18.76
N PRO A 250 0.04 9.21 20.02
CA PRO A 250 1.48 9.22 20.36
C PRO A 250 2.16 7.85 20.18
N ASN A 251 1.37 6.78 20.06
CA ASN A 251 1.86 5.43 19.81
C ASN A 251 1.85 5.14 18.30
N LEU A 252 2.79 4.30 17.87
CA LEU A 252 2.76 3.74 16.52
C LEU A 252 1.39 3.11 16.24
N LEU A 253 0.77 3.47 15.12
CA LEU A 253 -0.33 2.65 14.64
C LEU A 253 0.19 1.25 14.31
N PRO A 254 -0.64 0.20 14.44
CA PRO A 254 -0.30 -1.13 13.95
C PRO A 254 0.19 -0.99 12.51
N LEU A 255 1.39 -1.50 12.24
CA LEU A 255 2.03 -1.39 10.92
C LEU A 255 1.04 -1.87 9.87
N LYS A 256 0.58 -0.95 9.01
CA LYS A 256 -0.31 -1.33 7.91
C LYS A 256 0.55 -2.16 6.98
N GLY A 257 0.20 -3.44 6.81
CA GLY A 257 1.01 -4.57 6.30
C GLY A 257 1.64 -4.44 4.90
N ILE A 258 2.28 -3.32 4.60
CA ILE A 258 3.35 -3.16 3.62
C ILE A 258 4.65 -3.11 4.43
N ALA A 259 4.86 -4.11 5.29
CA ALA A 259 6.22 -4.46 5.69
C ALA A 259 6.87 -4.98 4.41
N LEU A 260 7.49 -4.06 3.67
CA LEU A 260 8.38 -4.40 2.59
C LEU A 260 9.52 -5.20 3.23
N SER A 261 9.37 -6.53 3.30
CA SER A 261 10.43 -7.43 3.73
C SER A 261 11.51 -7.38 2.65
N LEU A 262 12.36 -6.36 2.74
CA LEU A 262 13.56 -6.24 1.93
C LEU A 262 14.56 -7.23 2.51
N ARG A 263 14.52 -8.46 2.01
CA ARG A 263 15.62 -9.39 2.19
C ARG A 263 16.78 -8.88 1.35
N PHE A 264 17.72 -8.22 1.98
CA PHE A 264 18.99 -7.86 1.35
C PHE A 264 19.82 -9.15 1.18
N PRO A 265 20.22 -9.54 -0.04
CA PRO A 265 21.32 -10.47 -0.21
C PRO A 265 22.57 -9.75 0.33
N SER A 266 23.16 -10.30 1.38
CA SER A 266 24.44 -9.84 1.91
C SER A 266 25.53 -10.03 0.86
N LEU A 267 25.83 -9.00 0.08
CA LEU A 267 27.07 -8.90 -0.69
C LEU A 267 28.16 -8.41 0.26
N LEU A 268 28.63 -9.30 1.12
CA LEU A 268 29.96 -9.20 1.72
C LEU A 268 30.95 -9.57 0.61
N ALA A 269 31.34 -8.59 -0.21
CA ALA A 269 32.55 -8.70 -0.99
C ALA A 269 33.72 -8.57 0.00
N GLY A 270 34.36 -9.71 0.29
CA GLY A 270 35.55 -9.76 1.11
C GLY A 270 36.67 -8.94 0.47
N THR A 271 37.17 -7.96 1.21
CA THR A 271 38.54 -7.47 1.02
C THR A 271 39.41 -8.29 1.95
N SER A 272 40.06 -9.32 1.40
CA SER A 272 41.26 -9.90 1.98
C SER A 272 42.34 -8.82 1.99
N ALA A 273 42.90 -8.57 3.17
CA ALA A 273 44.15 -7.87 3.31
C ALA A 273 45.28 -8.79 2.87
N ASP A 274 46.14 -8.28 1.98
CA ASP A 274 47.59 -8.49 2.00
C ASP A 274 48.22 -7.10 1.91
#